data_AF-A0A849HMC6-F1
#
_entry.id   AF-A0A849HMC6-F1
#
_cell.length_a   1.000
_cell.length_b   1.000
_cell.length_c   1.000
_cell.angle_alpha   90.00
_cell.angle_beta   90.00
_cell.angle_gamma   90.00
#
_symmetry.space_group_name_H-M   'P 1'
#
loop_
_entity.id
_entity.type
_entity.pdbx_description
1 polymer ?
#
loop_
_entity_poly.entity_id
_entity_poly.type
_entity_poly.pdbx_seq_one_letter_code
_entity_poly.pdbx_strand_id
1 'polypeptide(L)'
;MDRSGHEVMDRSGHQAMSHGSDEGMDHTSHEGMDHSGHGGMEMAPHGIPLAGRGEDRDGLEMDVLHLALGPVLRYWPAGLVLTVALQGDLVVDATVELLEQTRGCDDGDDDLSAATAARLVDHAADVLALSGWADGASRAARVRDLLLDGRSEEAELALRRLHRRVARSWLLRWSLRGAGRLDRQVLDRHDLPAWLEGDAYDRLLAILDGTLLESLQDRDGHGAAQPAGAATAMVRALPRLVSGLDLAEVRLLVASLALDTAAVPAEARHG
;
A
#
# COMPACT_ATOMS: atom_id res chain seq x y z
N MET A 1 -18.55 53.34 -33.15
CA MET A 1 -19.70 54.17 -32.72
C MET A 1 -20.27 53.45 -31.52
N ASP A 2 -20.24 53.88 -30.26
CA ASP A 2 -19.97 55.14 -29.56
C ASP A 2 -19.76 54.72 -28.08
N ARG A 3 -18.56 54.80 -27.51
CA ARG A 3 -18.07 55.81 -26.52
C ARG A 3 -19.01 56.20 -25.37
N SER A 4 -18.41 56.12 -24.18
CA SER A 4 -18.47 57.08 -23.05
C SER A 4 -19.32 56.76 -21.83
N GLY A 5 -18.63 56.78 -20.69
CA GLY A 5 -19.19 56.80 -19.33
C GLY A 5 -18.06 56.71 -18.28
N HIS A 6 -17.23 57.74 -18.19
CA HIS A 6 -16.18 57.96 -17.18
C HIS A 6 -16.63 59.12 -16.28
N GLU A 7 -16.50 59.00 -14.95
CA GLU A 7 -16.29 60.07 -13.93
C GLU A 7 -16.48 59.40 -12.54
N VAL A 8 -15.43 59.05 -11.79
CA VAL A 8 -14.58 59.88 -10.89
C VAL A 8 -15.38 60.61 -9.79
N MET A 9 -15.27 60.13 -8.55
CA MET A 9 -15.15 60.98 -7.36
C MET A 9 -14.22 60.32 -6.32
N ASP A 10 -13.51 61.19 -5.62
CA ASP A 10 -12.26 61.03 -4.90
C ASP A 10 -12.48 61.35 -3.40
N ARG A 11 -11.54 60.89 -2.58
CA ARG A 11 -11.05 61.44 -1.29
C ARG A 11 -11.50 60.92 0.07
N SER A 12 -10.43 60.82 0.88
CA SER A 12 -10.30 60.98 2.34
C SER A 12 -10.55 59.70 3.13
N GLY A 13 -9.63 59.19 3.96
CA GLY A 13 -8.48 59.78 4.63
C GLY A 13 -8.38 59.13 6.02
N HIS A 14 -7.26 59.33 6.73
CA HIS A 14 -6.93 58.86 8.10
C HIS A 14 -6.21 57.50 8.15
N GLN A 15 -4.87 57.44 8.13
CA GLN A 15 -3.84 57.91 9.08
C GLN A 15 -3.32 56.76 9.93
N ALA A 16 -2.08 56.37 9.59
CA ALA A 16 -1.17 55.63 10.44
C ALA A 16 -0.75 56.49 11.64
N MET A 17 -0.74 55.89 12.83
CA MET A 17 -0.14 56.47 14.02
C MET A 17 0.88 55.48 14.56
N SER A 18 2.15 55.84 14.39
CA SER A 18 3.34 55.20 14.97
C SER A 18 3.99 56.22 15.89
N HIS A 19 3.96 55.96 17.19
CA HIS A 19 4.70 56.65 18.25
C HIS A 19 4.89 55.60 19.36
N GLY A 20 6.02 55.40 20.02
CA GLY A 20 7.32 56.04 20.01
C GLY A 20 8.20 55.21 20.95
N SER A 21 9.50 55.24 20.67
CA SER A 21 10.59 54.72 21.50
C SER A 21 10.58 55.33 22.89
N ASP A 22 10.75 54.49 23.92
CA ASP A 22 11.20 54.93 25.25
C ASP A 22 12.43 54.10 25.64
N GLU A 23 13.53 54.81 25.86
CA GLU A 23 14.82 54.28 26.29
C GLU A 23 14.91 54.26 27.82
N GLY A 24 15.56 53.21 28.34
CA GLY A 24 16.42 53.33 29.51
C GLY A 24 15.78 53.15 30.88
N MET A 25 15.86 51.94 31.43
CA MET A 25 16.05 51.71 32.87
C MET A 25 16.92 50.47 33.07
N ASP A 26 18.15 50.73 33.52
CA ASP A 26 19.21 49.79 33.85
C ASP A 26 19.12 49.49 35.36
N HIS A 27 18.92 48.23 35.74
CA HIS A 27 19.00 47.79 37.13
C HIS A 27 19.55 46.36 37.23
N THR A 28 20.86 46.29 37.47
CA THR A 28 21.50 45.50 38.54
C THR A 28 21.19 44.00 38.62
N SER A 29 22.13 43.22 38.10
CA SER A 29 22.77 42.05 38.72
C SER A 29 22.09 41.42 39.94
N HIS A 30 21.54 40.22 39.78
CA HIS A 30 21.44 39.23 40.85
C HIS A 30 22.14 37.93 40.46
N GLU A 31 22.99 37.52 41.38
CA GLU A 31 23.94 36.42 41.36
C GLU A 31 23.26 35.05 41.33
N GLY A 32 23.87 34.14 40.57
CA GLY A 32 24.15 32.74 40.95
C GLY A 32 23.05 31.89 41.58
N MET A 33 22.42 31.03 40.77
CA MET A 33 22.04 29.69 41.22
C MET A 33 22.47 28.64 40.19
N ASP A 34 23.56 27.94 40.52
CA ASP A 34 23.99 26.68 39.92
C ASP A 34 22.90 25.61 40.13
N HIS A 35 22.28 25.14 39.05
CA HIS A 35 21.55 23.88 39.06
C HIS A 35 22.46 22.78 38.52
N SER A 36 23.10 22.13 39.48
CA SER A 36 23.88 20.90 39.33
C SER A 36 23.08 19.82 38.61
N GLY A 37 23.72 19.19 37.63
CA GLY A 37 23.19 18.08 36.86
C GLY A 37 22.84 16.88 37.73
N HIS A 38 21.67 16.30 37.46
CA HIS A 38 21.32 14.96 37.88
C HIS A 38 20.96 14.15 36.64
N GLY A 39 21.62 12.99 36.53
CA GLY A 39 21.66 12.14 35.35
C GLY A 39 20.30 11.67 34.88
N GLY A 40 20.22 11.46 33.57
CA GLY A 40 19.14 10.74 32.92
C GLY A 40 19.03 9.34 33.49
N MET A 41 18.09 9.17 34.41
CA MET A 41 17.50 7.87 34.69
C MET A 41 16.46 7.64 33.60
N GLU A 42 16.81 6.77 32.66
CA GLU A 42 15.88 6.21 31.67
C GLU A 42 14.87 5.33 32.43
N MET A 43 13.82 5.97 32.95
CA MET A 43 12.73 5.31 33.65
C MET A 43 11.71 4.86 32.61
N ALA A 44 11.89 3.66 32.04
CA ALA A 44 10.79 2.97 31.38
C ALA A 44 9.82 2.46 32.46
N PRO A 45 8.58 2.97 32.56
CA PRO A 45 7.60 2.40 33.47
C PRO A 45 7.25 1.00 32.95
N HIS A 46 7.46 -0.03 33.78
CA HIS A 46 7.10 -1.44 33.53
C HIS A 46 8.00 -2.27 32.61
N GLY A 47 9.20 -1.82 32.23
CA GLY A 47 10.17 -2.68 31.52
C GLY A 47 9.74 -3.12 30.12
N ILE A 48 8.72 -2.46 29.55
CA ILE A 48 8.36 -2.60 28.15
C ILE A 48 9.28 -1.63 27.39
N PRO A 49 10.13 -2.12 26.47
CA PRO A 49 10.97 -1.24 25.67
C PRO A 49 10.07 -0.31 24.85
N LEU A 50 10.28 0.99 25.03
CA LEU A 50 9.64 2.01 24.24
C LEU A 50 10.13 1.91 22.79
N ALA A 51 9.26 2.29 21.86
CA ALA A 51 9.55 2.47 20.45
C ALA A 51 10.90 3.20 20.19
N GLY A 52 11.69 2.72 19.23
CA GLY A 52 12.97 3.34 18.85
C GLY A 52 12.81 4.73 18.22
N ARG A 53 13.85 5.57 18.28
CA ARG A 53 13.83 6.98 17.82
C ARG A 53 14.20 7.10 16.33
N GLY A 54 13.50 7.95 15.58
CA GLY A 54 13.89 8.41 14.22
C GLY A 54 14.59 9.77 14.24
N GLU A 55 15.24 10.16 13.14
CA GLU A 55 15.94 11.46 13.02
C GLU A 55 14.96 12.67 13.01
N ASP A 56 15.33 13.69 13.80
CA ASP A 56 14.60 14.93 14.08
C ASP A 56 14.52 15.88 12.86
N ARG A 57 13.32 16.13 12.33
CA ARG A 57 13.11 17.01 11.15
C ARG A 57 12.48 18.37 11.48
N ASP A 58 11.89 18.54 12.66
CA ASP A 58 11.07 19.70 13.04
C ASP A 58 11.10 20.05 14.53
N GLY A 59 11.95 19.40 15.33
CA GLY A 59 12.09 19.63 16.76
C GLY A 59 11.04 18.93 17.62
N LEU A 60 10.25 18.01 17.04
CA LEU A 60 9.28 17.15 17.72
C LEU A 60 9.63 15.69 17.42
N GLU A 61 10.23 15.01 18.41
CA GLU A 61 10.50 13.57 18.33
C GLU A 61 9.18 12.80 18.15
N MET A 62 8.93 12.23 16.97
CA MET A 62 7.79 11.34 16.73
C MET A 62 8.11 9.89 17.15
N ASP A 63 7.20 9.28 17.90
CA ASP A 63 7.28 7.86 18.29
C ASP A 63 7.29 6.95 17.04
N VAL A 64 8.20 5.96 17.01
CA VAL A 64 8.29 4.97 15.90
C VAL A 64 7.69 3.62 16.29
N LEU A 65 6.52 3.27 15.75
CA LEU A 65 5.89 1.98 16.03
C LEU A 65 6.35 0.90 15.03
N HIS A 66 6.92 -0.19 15.53
CA HIS A 66 7.29 -1.35 14.70
C HIS A 66 6.17 -2.39 14.70
N LEU A 67 5.70 -2.80 13.53
CA LEU A 67 4.62 -3.79 13.35
C LEU A 67 5.04 -4.87 12.36
N ALA A 68 4.71 -6.13 12.66
CA ALA A 68 4.81 -7.24 11.71
C ALA A 68 3.42 -7.57 11.14
N LEU A 69 3.28 -7.51 9.82
CA LEU A 69 2.06 -7.84 9.08
C LEU A 69 2.20 -9.23 8.45
N GLY A 70 1.28 -10.14 8.76
CA GLY A 70 1.33 -11.54 8.31
C GLY A 70 1.92 -12.50 9.36
N PRO A 71 2.13 -13.79 9.03
CA PRO A 71 1.82 -14.47 7.76
C PRO A 71 0.37 -14.95 7.65
N VAL A 72 -0.43 -14.78 8.72
CA VAL A 72 -1.83 -15.26 8.85
C VAL A 72 -2.84 -14.12 8.95
N LEU A 73 -2.44 -12.90 8.55
CA LEU A 73 -3.32 -11.74 8.57
C LEU A 73 -4.48 -11.97 7.57
N ARG A 74 -5.69 -11.52 7.92
CA ARG A 74 -6.84 -11.65 7.01
C ARG A 74 -6.64 -10.81 5.76
N TYR A 75 -6.92 -11.40 4.59
CA TYR A 75 -6.74 -10.77 3.27
C TYR A 75 -5.28 -10.39 2.99
N TRP A 76 -4.38 -11.32 3.31
CA TRP A 76 -2.94 -11.16 3.20
C TRP A 76 -2.33 -12.40 2.54
N PRO A 77 -1.31 -12.24 1.68
CA PRO A 77 -0.66 -13.38 1.03
C PRO A 77 -0.05 -14.35 2.05
N ALA A 78 -0.36 -15.64 1.90
CA ALA A 78 0.13 -16.66 2.81
C ALA A 78 1.67 -16.71 2.83
N GLY A 79 2.26 -16.79 4.01
CA GLY A 79 3.72 -16.89 4.18
C GLY A 79 4.48 -15.57 4.04
N LEU A 80 3.84 -14.47 3.62
CA LEU A 80 4.46 -13.15 3.57
C LEU A 80 4.46 -12.50 4.95
N VAL A 81 5.62 -12.03 5.41
CA VAL A 81 5.76 -11.17 6.58
C VAL A 81 6.36 -9.85 6.14
N LEU A 82 5.64 -8.75 6.38
CA LEU A 82 6.13 -7.39 6.15
C LEU A 82 6.29 -6.71 7.51
N THR A 83 7.53 -6.47 7.92
CA THR A 83 7.85 -5.71 9.13
C THR A 83 8.02 -4.25 8.76
N VAL A 84 7.17 -3.38 9.30
CA VAL A 84 7.16 -1.94 9.01
C VAL A 84 7.50 -1.13 10.26
N ALA A 85 8.18 -0.01 10.08
CA ALA A 85 8.30 1.05 11.06
C ALA A 85 7.36 2.20 10.66
N LEU A 86 6.49 2.61 11.58
CA LEU A 86 5.52 3.68 11.39
C LEU A 86 5.93 4.92 12.17
N GLN A 87 5.82 6.08 11.54
CA GLN A 87 5.81 7.39 12.22
C GLN A 87 4.44 8.02 12.01
N GLY A 88 3.67 8.12 13.09
CA GLY A 88 2.24 8.42 12.98
C GLY A 88 1.50 7.28 12.27
N ASP A 89 0.84 7.58 11.16
CA ASP A 89 0.15 6.62 10.30
C ASP A 89 0.98 6.16 9.09
N LEU A 90 2.13 6.81 8.82
CA LEU A 90 2.94 6.56 7.63
C LEU A 90 4.04 5.52 7.89
N VAL A 91 4.23 4.61 6.94
CA VAL A 91 5.39 3.71 6.89
C VAL A 91 6.64 4.50 6.49
N VAL A 92 7.67 4.46 7.32
CA VAL A 92 8.96 5.13 7.05
C VAL A 92 10.09 4.16 6.74
N ASP A 93 9.97 2.91 7.20
CA ASP A 93 10.87 1.82 6.85
C ASP A 93 10.10 0.50 6.77
N ALA A 94 10.60 -0.44 5.97
CA ALA A 94 9.99 -1.74 5.81
C ALA A 94 11.02 -2.80 5.43
N THR A 95 10.78 -4.03 5.90
CA THR A 95 11.52 -5.23 5.52
C THR A 95 10.52 -6.35 5.24
N VAL A 96 10.89 -7.25 4.32
CA VAL A 96 10.02 -8.33 3.87
C VAL A 96 10.71 -9.68 4.07
N GLU A 97 9.96 -10.65 4.55
CA GLU A 97 10.38 -12.04 4.71
C GLU A 97 9.30 -12.96 4.12
N LEU A 98 9.72 -14.03 3.46
CA LEU A 98 8.86 -15.14 3.06
C LEU A 98 9.18 -16.35 3.92
N LEU A 99 8.17 -16.90 4.58
CA LEU A 99 8.29 -18.17 5.30
C LEU A 99 8.28 -19.32 4.30
N GLU A 100 9.12 -20.32 4.57
CA GLU A 100 9.12 -21.56 3.80
C GLU A 100 7.73 -22.21 3.81
N GLN A 101 7.16 -22.36 2.62
CA GLN A 101 5.91 -23.09 2.44
C GLN A 101 6.25 -24.54 2.14
N THR A 102 5.77 -25.47 2.96
CA THR A 102 5.76 -26.89 2.61
C THR A 102 4.88 -27.07 1.38
N ARG A 103 5.50 -27.31 0.23
CA ARG A 103 4.77 -27.75 -0.98
C ARG A 103 4.05 -29.05 -0.62
N GLY A 104 2.72 -29.02 -0.68
CA GLY A 104 1.91 -30.23 -0.59
C GLY A 104 2.33 -31.22 -1.67
N CYS A 105 2.21 -32.52 -1.37
CA CYS A 105 2.41 -33.58 -2.35
C CYS A 105 1.55 -33.33 -3.59
N ASP A 106 2.22 -33.24 -4.74
CA ASP A 106 1.73 -32.84 -6.06
C ASP A 106 0.72 -33.87 -6.60
N ASP A 107 -0.51 -33.44 -6.85
CA ASP A 107 -1.52 -34.18 -7.61
C ASP A 107 -1.75 -33.38 -8.90
N GLY A 108 -1.42 -33.97 -10.06
CA GLY A 108 -1.81 -33.52 -11.40
C GLY A 108 -1.34 -32.14 -11.91
N ASP A 109 -0.67 -32.12 -13.07
CA ASP A 109 -0.29 -30.92 -13.81
C ASP A 109 -1.47 -30.08 -14.36
N ASP A 110 -2.70 -30.63 -14.39
CA ASP A 110 -3.93 -29.89 -14.73
C ASP A 110 -4.47 -29.07 -13.53
N ASP A 111 -4.23 -29.51 -12.29
CA ASP A 111 -4.67 -28.81 -11.09
C ASP A 111 -3.88 -27.52 -10.86
N LEU A 112 -2.63 -27.45 -11.33
CA LEU A 112 -1.76 -26.29 -11.12
C LEU A 112 -2.27 -25.03 -11.83
N SER A 113 -2.80 -25.16 -13.05
CA SER A 113 -3.35 -24.04 -13.83
C SER A 113 -4.64 -23.50 -13.20
N ALA A 114 -5.57 -24.40 -12.85
CA ALA A 114 -6.79 -24.05 -12.14
C ALA A 114 -6.52 -23.45 -10.76
N ALA A 115 -5.53 -23.98 -10.03
CA ALA A 115 -5.12 -23.44 -8.73
C ALA A 115 -4.48 -22.05 -8.85
N THR A 116 -3.67 -21.81 -9.88
CA THR A 116 -3.07 -20.48 -10.13
C THR A 116 -4.15 -19.46 -10.49
N ALA A 117 -5.09 -19.86 -11.35
CA ALA A 117 -6.28 -19.09 -11.69
C ALA A 117 -7.14 -18.75 -10.46
N ALA A 118 -7.38 -19.74 -9.61
CA ALA A 118 -8.08 -19.59 -8.34
C ALA A 118 -7.39 -18.60 -7.39
N ARG A 119 -6.06 -18.70 -7.22
CA ARG A 119 -5.26 -17.76 -6.41
C ARG A 119 -5.35 -16.33 -6.93
N LEU A 120 -5.29 -16.14 -8.24
CA LEU A 120 -5.43 -14.82 -8.85
C LEU A 120 -6.80 -14.19 -8.53
N VAL A 121 -7.87 -14.99 -8.57
CA VAL A 121 -9.23 -14.54 -8.20
C VAL A 121 -9.37 -14.28 -6.69
N ASP A 122 -8.68 -15.04 -5.84
CA ASP A 122 -8.63 -14.77 -4.40
C ASP A 122 -8.04 -13.38 -4.10
N HIS A 123 -7.02 -12.95 -4.83
CA HIS A 123 -6.48 -11.58 -4.68
C HIS A 123 -7.51 -10.50 -5.03
N ALA A 124 -8.34 -10.71 -6.05
CA ALA A 124 -9.47 -9.81 -6.31
C ALA A 124 -10.50 -9.84 -5.17
N ALA A 125 -10.76 -11.01 -4.58
CA ALA A 125 -11.65 -11.14 -3.43
C ALA A 125 -11.12 -10.35 -2.22
N ASP A 126 -9.81 -10.41 -1.96
CA ASP A 126 -9.12 -9.69 -0.89
C ASP A 126 -9.24 -8.17 -1.04
N VAL A 127 -8.97 -7.64 -2.25
CA VAL A 127 -9.13 -6.19 -2.53
C VAL A 127 -10.57 -5.76 -2.31
N LEU A 128 -11.55 -6.52 -2.81
CA LEU A 128 -12.97 -6.23 -2.64
C LEU A 128 -13.40 -6.29 -1.16
N ALA A 129 -12.82 -7.18 -0.38
CA ALA A 129 -13.12 -7.30 1.04
C ALA A 129 -12.50 -6.14 1.85
N LEU A 130 -11.26 -5.77 1.55
CA LEU A 130 -10.56 -4.63 2.16
C LEU A 130 -11.24 -3.29 1.82
N SER A 131 -11.82 -3.16 0.62
CA SER A 131 -12.62 -2.00 0.24
C SER A 131 -14.03 -1.99 0.84
N GLY A 132 -14.37 -2.95 1.71
CA GLY A 132 -15.68 -3.05 2.37
C GLY A 132 -16.81 -3.61 1.48
N TRP A 133 -16.52 -4.16 0.30
CA TRP A 133 -17.53 -4.70 -0.61
C TRP A 133 -17.69 -6.23 -0.46
N ALA A 134 -18.25 -6.65 0.66
CA ALA A 134 -18.40 -8.06 1.03
C ALA A 134 -19.19 -8.92 0.00
N ASP A 135 -20.23 -8.37 -0.63
CA ASP A 135 -20.94 -9.08 -1.72
C ASP A 135 -20.00 -9.35 -2.89
N GLY A 136 -19.19 -8.35 -3.28
CA GLY A 136 -18.17 -8.45 -4.31
C GLY A 136 -17.16 -9.56 -4.03
N ALA A 137 -16.57 -9.55 -2.84
CA ALA A 137 -15.63 -10.58 -2.38
C ALA A 137 -16.26 -11.98 -2.42
N SER A 138 -17.53 -12.10 -1.97
CA SER A 138 -18.26 -13.38 -2.05
C SER A 138 -18.52 -13.84 -3.48
N ARG A 139 -18.61 -12.92 -4.47
CA ARG A 139 -18.72 -13.30 -5.88
C ARG A 139 -17.40 -13.80 -6.44
N ALA A 140 -16.29 -13.16 -6.07
CA ALA A 140 -14.96 -13.61 -6.46
C ALA A 140 -14.67 -15.01 -5.89
N ALA A 141 -14.97 -15.25 -4.61
CA ALA A 141 -14.85 -16.57 -4.00
C ALA A 141 -15.66 -17.65 -4.76
N ARG A 142 -16.88 -17.33 -5.23
CA ARG A 142 -17.64 -18.26 -6.08
C ARG A 142 -16.99 -18.53 -7.44
N VAL A 143 -16.31 -17.54 -8.04
CA VAL A 143 -15.56 -17.74 -9.30
C VAL A 143 -14.39 -18.69 -9.04
N ARG A 144 -13.66 -18.49 -7.94
CA ARG A 144 -12.59 -19.41 -7.51
C ARG A 144 -13.12 -20.83 -7.32
N ASP A 145 -14.22 -21.01 -6.60
CA ASP A 145 -14.78 -22.34 -6.37
C ASP A 145 -15.17 -23.02 -7.70
N LEU A 146 -15.75 -22.27 -8.65
CA LEU A 146 -16.03 -22.79 -10.00
C LEU A 146 -14.76 -23.19 -10.77
N LEU A 147 -13.65 -22.47 -10.62
CA LEU A 147 -12.36 -22.81 -11.22
C LEU A 147 -11.80 -24.10 -10.63
N LEU A 148 -11.83 -24.24 -9.30
CA LEU A 148 -11.38 -25.44 -8.59
C LEU A 148 -12.27 -26.67 -8.88
N ASP A 149 -13.56 -26.45 -9.12
CA ASP A 149 -14.50 -27.50 -9.53
C ASP A 149 -14.37 -27.88 -11.03
N GLY A 150 -13.45 -27.26 -11.79
CA GLY A 150 -13.28 -27.49 -13.22
C GLY A 150 -14.43 -26.97 -14.11
N ARG A 151 -15.28 -26.07 -13.59
CA ARG A 151 -16.45 -25.51 -14.29
C ARG A 151 -16.08 -24.23 -15.05
N SER A 152 -15.11 -24.33 -15.96
CA SER A 152 -14.45 -23.19 -16.62
C SER A 152 -15.41 -22.24 -17.35
N GLU A 153 -16.40 -22.75 -18.10
CA GLU A 153 -17.38 -21.90 -18.80
C GLU A 153 -18.23 -21.06 -17.82
N GLU A 154 -18.63 -21.65 -16.70
CA GLU A 154 -19.40 -20.96 -15.68
C GLU A 154 -18.55 -19.95 -14.91
N ALA A 155 -17.29 -20.30 -14.63
CA ALA A 155 -16.31 -19.41 -14.02
C ALA A 155 -16.10 -18.17 -14.90
N GLU A 156 -15.91 -18.35 -16.20
CA GLU A 156 -15.72 -17.25 -17.17
C GLU A 156 -16.94 -16.32 -17.21
N LEU A 157 -18.15 -16.88 -17.31
CA LEU A 157 -19.38 -16.10 -17.28
C LEU A 157 -19.56 -15.33 -15.97
N ALA A 158 -19.22 -15.96 -14.84
CA ALA A 158 -19.28 -15.34 -13.52
C ALA A 158 -18.23 -14.22 -13.37
N LEU A 159 -17.01 -14.42 -13.87
CA LEU A 159 -15.93 -13.44 -13.89
C LEU A 159 -16.30 -12.22 -14.73
N ARG A 160 -16.76 -12.41 -15.97
CA ARG A 160 -17.25 -11.32 -16.85
C ARG A 160 -18.41 -10.54 -16.24
N ARG A 161 -19.27 -11.19 -15.44
CA ARG A 161 -20.35 -10.52 -14.70
C ARG A 161 -19.80 -9.72 -13.52
N LEU A 162 -18.82 -10.25 -12.79
CA LEU A 162 -18.16 -9.55 -11.69
C LEU A 162 -17.40 -8.32 -12.21
N HIS A 163 -16.55 -8.48 -13.21
CA HIS A 163 -15.82 -7.40 -13.88
C HIS A 163 -16.74 -6.23 -14.26
N ARG A 164 -17.86 -6.51 -14.94
CA ARG A 164 -18.84 -5.46 -15.31
C ARG A 164 -19.46 -4.75 -14.10
N ARG A 165 -19.65 -5.41 -12.96
CA ARG A 165 -20.16 -4.76 -11.75
C ARG A 165 -19.12 -3.86 -11.13
N VAL A 166 -17.88 -4.34 -11.03
CA VAL A 166 -16.72 -3.57 -10.55
C VAL A 166 -16.54 -2.33 -11.41
N ALA A 167 -16.46 -2.49 -12.73
CA ALA A 167 -16.27 -1.42 -13.71
C ALA A 167 -17.36 -0.33 -13.68
N ARG A 168 -18.58 -0.70 -13.26
CA ARG A 168 -19.72 0.22 -13.15
C ARG A 168 -19.89 0.80 -11.75
N SER A 169 -19.10 0.38 -10.77
CA SER A 169 -19.21 0.84 -9.38
C SER A 169 -18.44 2.14 -9.18
N TRP A 170 -19.17 3.26 -9.20
CA TRP A 170 -18.56 4.58 -8.97
C TRP A 170 -17.98 4.70 -7.56
N LEU A 171 -18.66 4.15 -6.54
CA LEU A 171 -18.18 4.16 -5.16
C LEU A 171 -16.86 3.41 -5.02
N LEU A 172 -16.74 2.24 -5.65
CA LEU A 172 -15.51 1.46 -5.59
C LEU A 172 -14.36 2.19 -6.29
N ARG A 173 -14.62 2.70 -7.49
CA ARG A 173 -13.65 3.52 -8.24
C ARG A 173 -13.19 4.72 -7.41
N TRP A 174 -14.09 5.38 -6.70
CA TRP A 174 -13.74 6.51 -5.84
C TRP A 174 -12.92 6.07 -4.61
N SER A 175 -13.32 4.99 -3.95
CA SER A 175 -12.66 4.50 -2.73
C SER A 175 -11.24 3.97 -2.93
N LEU A 176 -10.95 3.42 -4.11
CA LEU A 176 -9.64 2.83 -4.44
C LEU A 176 -8.76 3.78 -5.25
N ARG A 177 -9.27 4.97 -5.60
CA ARG A 177 -8.55 5.93 -6.43
C ARG A 177 -7.29 6.39 -5.72
N GLY A 178 -6.14 6.21 -6.37
CA GLY A 178 -4.84 6.60 -5.84
C GLY A 178 -4.22 5.60 -4.86
N ALA A 179 -4.99 4.66 -4.31
CA ALA A 179 -4.50 3.69 -3.34
C ALA A 179 -3.41 2.79 -3.95
N GLY A 180 -2.21 2.83 -3.37
CA GLY A 180 -1.07 2.06 -3.86
C GLY A 180 -0.74 2.33 -5.33
N ARG A 181 -0.81 3.59 -5.76
CA ARG A 181 -0.55 3.97 -7.15
C ARG A 181 0.90 3.69 -7.54
N LEU A 182 1.09 3.01 -8.68
CA LEU A 182 2.38 2.73 -9.29
C LEU A 182 2.44 3.40 -10.66
N ASP A 183 3.49 4.18 -10.89
CA ASP A 183 3.75 4.77 -12.20
C ASP A 183 4.74 3.91 -13.00
N ARG A 184 4.80 4.15 -14.31
CA ARG A 184 5.72 3.44 -15.21
C ARG A 184 7.18 3.51 -14.77
N GLN A 185 7.62 4.63 -14.20
CA GLN A 185 9.01 4.80 -13.77
C GLN A 185 9.35 3.89 -12.58
N VAL A 186 8.44 3.72 -11.63
CA VAL A 186 8.57 2.78 -10.52
C VAL A 186 8.59 1.34 -11.04
N LEU A 187 7.72 1.02 -12.00
CA LEU A 187 7.70 -0.33 -12.58
C LEU A 187 9.03 -0.66 -13.27
N ASP A 188 9.52 0.24 -14.13
CA ASP A 188 10.77 0.06 -14.87
C ASP A 188 11.98 -0.01 -13.93
N ARG A 189 11.99 0.76 -12.82
CA ARG A 189 13.08 0.76 -11.83
C ARG A 189 13.21 -0.58 -11.10
N HIS A 190 12.10 -1.28 -10.92
CA HIS A 190 12.01 -2.49 -10.08
C HIS A 190 11.70 -3.75 -10.90
N ASP A 191 11.80 -3.68 -12.23
CA ASP A 191 11.51 -4.77 -13.18
C ASP A 191 10.11 -5.39 -12.96
N LEU A 192 9.13 -4.54 -12.68
CA LEU A 192 7.77 -4.96 -12.35
C LEU A 192 6.89 -5.09 -13.61
N PRO A 193 5.93 -6.05 -13.62
CA PRO A 193 5.00 -6.22 -14.74
C PRO A 193 4.19 -4.96 -15.08
N ALA A 194 4.01 -4.70 -16.38
CA ALA A 194 3.29 -3.52 -16.87
C ALA A 194 1.82 -3.44 -16.45
N TRP A 195 1.17 -4.59 -16.17
CA TRP A 195 -0.22 -4.63 -15.73
C TRP A 195 -0.42 -4.03 -14.32
N LEU A 196 0.66 -3.83 -13.56
CA LEU A 196 0.61 -3.21 -12.23
C LEU A 196 0.46 -1.68 -12.26
N GLU A 197 0.58 -1.06 -13.44
CA GLU A 197 0.48 0.39 -13.60
C GLU A 197 -0.90 0.90 -13.18
N GLY A 198 -0.92 2.04 -12.49
CA GLY A 198 -2.14 2.63 -11.95
C GLY A 198 -2.32 2.34 -10.47
N ASP A 199 -3.55 2.51 -9.98
CA ASP A 199 -3.90 2.26 -8.58
C ASP A 199 -4.56 0.89 -8.36
N ALA A 200 -4.92 0.59 -7.11
CA ALA A 200 -5.53 -0.70 -6.75
C ALA A 200 -6.81 -1.01 -7.54
N TYR A 201 -7.55 0.02 -8.01
CA TYR A 201 -8.73 -0.18 -8.86
C TYR A 201 -8.35 -0.65 -10.27
N ASP A 202 -7.32 -0.03 -10.86
CA ASP A 202 -6.83 -0.40 -12.19
C ASP A 202 -6.32 -1.85 -12.19
N ARG A 203 -5.55 -2.23 -11.16
CA ARG A 203 -5.09 -3.62 -10.99
C ARG A 203 -6.24 -4.60 -10.74
N LEU A 204 -7.24 -4.23 -9.93
CA LEU A 204 -8.44 -5.06 -9.73
C LEU A 204 -9.18 -5.31 -11.05
N LEU A 205 -9.30 -4.30 -11.92
CA LEU A 205 -9.90 -4.48 -13.24
C LEU A 205 -9.05 -5.39 -14.12
N ALA A 206 -7.71 -5.23 -14.13
CA ALA A 206 -6.80 -6.08 -14.88
C ALA A 206 -6.86 -7.55 -14.43
N ILE A 207 -7.03 -7.82 -13.13
CA ILE A 207 -7.23 -9.18 -12.62
C ILE A 207 -8.57 -9.76 -13.11
N LEU A 208 -9.62 -8.95 -13.10
CA LEU A 208 -10.99 -9.40 -13.40
C LEU A 208 -11.33 -9.42 -14.90
N ASP A 209 -10.55 -8.75 -15.76
CA ASP A 209 -10.79 -8.74 -17.20
C ASP A 209 -10.59 -10.11 -17.85
N GLY A 210 -9.83 -10.99 -17.18
CA GLY A 210 -9.55 -12.37 -17.59
C GLY A 210 -8.32 -12.52 -18.47
N THR A 211 -7.72 -11.44 -18.97
CA THR A 211 -6.54 -11.50 -19.86
C THR A 211 -5.31 -12.05 -19.12
N LEU A 212 -5.09 -11.61 -17.88
CA LEU A 212 -4.04 -12.14 -17.02
C LEU A 212 -4.27 -13.61 -16.69
N LEU A 213 -5.54 -13.98 -16.46
CA LEU A 213 -5.94 -15.37 -16.22
C LEU A 213 -5.64 -16.26 -17.42
N GLU A 214 -6.09 -15.85 -18.62
CA GLU A 214 -5.85 -16.54 -19.88
C GLU A 214 -4.34 -16.70 -20.14
N SER A 215 -3.54 -15.67 -19.88
CA SER A 215 -2.07 -15.73 -20.04
C SER A 215 -1.38 -16.71 -19.09
N LEU A 216 -1.94 -16.94 -17.90
CA LEU A 216 -1.43 -17.91 -16.93
C LEU A 216 -1.86 -19.33 -17.27
N GLN A 217 -2.99 -19.48 -17.95
CA GLN A 217 -3.55 -20.76 -18.38
C GLN A 217 -3.02 -21.20 -19.76
N ASP A 218 -2.46 -20.29 -20.56
CA ASP A 218 -1.91 -20.58 -21.89
C ASP A 218 -0.65 -21.45 -21.79
N ARG A 219 -0.86 -22.77 -21.90
CA ARG A 219 0.18 -23.81 -21.86
C ARG A 219 1.01 -23.88 -23.15
N ASP A 220 0.55 -23.26 -24.24
CA ASP A 220 1.13 -23.44 -25.57
C ASP A 220 2.31 -22.49 -25.86
N GLY A 221 2.72 -21.65 -24.90
CA GLY A 221 3.91 -20.81 -25.01
C GLY A 221 3.81 -19.68 -26.05
N HIS A 222 2.60 -19.37 -26.52
CA HIS A 222 2.34 -18.26 -27.44
C HIS A 222 1.95 -16.97 -26.71
N GLY A 223 1.47 -17.07 -25.47
CA GLY A 223 1.35 -15.96 -24.53
C GLY A 223 2.71 -15.53 -23.97
N ALA A 224 2.89 -14.22 -23.78
CA ALA A 224 4.02 -13.69 -23.01
C ALA A 224 3.91 -14.22 -21.58
N ALA A 225 4.56 -15.36 -21.30
CA ALA A 225 4.72 -15.87 -19.95
C ALA A 225 5.12 -14.71 -19.05
N GLN A 226 4.45 -14.54 -17.91
CA GLN A 226 4.91 -13.58 -16.91
C GLN A 226 6.41 -13.80 -16.73
N PRO A 227 7.24 -12.74 -16.78
CA PRO A 227 8.68 -12.91 -16.79
C PRO A 227 9.07 -13.78 -15.60
N ALA A 228 9.79 -14.87 -15.86
CA ALA A 228 10.25 -15.76 -14.80
C ALA A 228 10.92 -14.90 -13.71
N GLY A 229 10.39 -14.95 -12.48
CA GLY A 229 10.83 -14.09 -11.38
C GLY A 229 10.00 -12.83 -11.12
N ALA A 230 8.87 -12.61 -11.81
CA ALA A 230 7.96 -11.49 -11.52
C ALA A 230 7.52 -11.47 -10.04
N ALA A 231 7.14 -12.63 -9.48
CA ALA A 231 6.80 -12.76 -8.06
C ALA A 231 7.97 -12.35 -7.15
N THR A 232 9.18 -12.79 -7.47
CA THR A 232 10.40 -12.41 -6.74
C THR A 232 10.69 -10.91 -6.84
N ALA A 233 10.53 -10.31 -8.02
CA ALA A 233 10.72 -8.88 -8.24
C ALA A 233 9.71 -8.05 -7.44
N MET A 234 8.43 -8.46 -7.45
CA MET A 234 7.37 -7.83 -6.67
C MET A 234 7.65 -7.91 -5.16
N VAL A 235 8.03 -9.09 -4.64
CA VAL A 235 8.39 -9.24 -3.23
C VAL A 235 9.60 -8.38 -2.86
N ARG A 236 10.65 -8.36 -3.68
CA ARG A 236 11.84 -7.54 -3.44
C ARG A 236 11.54 -6.04 -3.46
N ALA A 237 10.58 -5.60 -4.27
CA ALA A 237 10.18 -4.21 -4.37
C ALA A 237 9.32 -3.75 -3.18
N LEU A 238 8.58 -4.67 -2.52
CA LEU A 238 7.61 -4.34 -1.47
C LEU A 238 8.09 -3.29 -0.45
N PRO A 239 9.27 -3.45 0.21
CA PRO A 239 9.78 -2.45 1.15
C PRO A 239 9.78 -1.01 0.63
N ARG A 240 10.14 -0.83 -0.65
CA ARG A 240 10.19 0.49 -1.30
C ARG A 240 8.81 0.98 -1.73
N LEU A 241 7.93 0.07 -2.12
CA LEU A 241 6.57 0.43 -2.57
C LEU A 241 5.65 0.85 -1.42
N VAL A 242 5.90 0.35 -0.21
CA VAL A 242 5.09 0.66 0.97
C VAL A 242 5.54 1.90 1.73
N SER A 243 6.76 2.40 1.46
CA SER A 243 7.27 3.61 2.10
C SER A 243 6.39 4.83 1.78
N GLY A 244 5.98 5.56 2.80
CA GLY A 244 5.11 6.73 2.70
C GLY A 244 3.62 6.40 2.60
N LEU A 245 3.23 5.13 2.66
CA LEU A 245 1.82 4.72 2.69
C LEU A 245 1.33 4.54 4.13
N ASP A 246 0.03 4.68 4.32
CA ASP A 246 -0.63 4.24 5.56
C ASP A 246 -0.90 2.73 5.56
N LEU A 247 -1.23 2.16 6.73
CA LEU A 247 -1.47 0.72 6.86
C LEU A 247 -2.63 0.19 6.00
N ALA A 248 -3.66 0.99 5.73
CA ALA A 248 -4.78 0.56 4.88
C ALA A 248 -4.34 0.52 3.40
N GLU A 249 -3.60 1.52 2.95
CA GLU A 249 -3.00 1.55 1.62
C GLU A 249 -1.97 0.44 1.43
N VAL A 250 -1.15 0.11 2.44
CA VAL A 250 -0.24 -1.04 2.41
C VAL A 250 -1.00 -2.34 2.15
N ARG A 251 -2.09 -2.57 2.89
CA ARG A 251 -2.89 -3.79 2.71
C ARG A 251 -3.54 -3.85 1.33
N LEU A 252 -4.07 -2.73 0.84
CA LEU A 252 -4.66 -2.65 -0.50
C LEU A 252 -3.61 -2.86 -1.60
N LEU A 253 -2.44 -2.23 -1.47
CA LEU A 253 -1.32 -2.41 -2.39
C LEU A 253 -0.95 -3.90 -2.44
N VAL A 254 -0.61 -4.51 -1.30
CA VAL A 254 -0.19 -5.92 -1.21
C VAL A 254 -1.25 -6.86 -1.79
N ALA A 255 -2.52 -6.67 -1.45
CA ALA A 255 -3.62 -7.50 -2.00
C ALA A 255 -3.75 -7.33 -3.53
N SER A 256 -3.54 -6.12 -4.06
CA SER A 256 -3.67 -5.83 -5.49
C SER A 256 -2.47 -6.25 -6.35
N LEU A 257 -1.33 -6.60 -5.74
CA LEU A 257 -0.13 -7.09 -6.46
C LEU A 257 -0.28 -8.53 -6.95
N ALA A 258 -1.29 -9.27 -6.47
CA ALA A 258 -1.51 -10.68 -6.78
C ALA A 258 -0.25 -11.56 -6.60
N LEU A 259 0.39 -11.43 -5.43
CA LEU A 259 1.64 -12.14 -5.11
C LEU A 259 1.41 -13.64 -4.97
N ASP A 260 1.93 -14.42 -5.92
CA ASP A 260 2.07 -15.87 -5.76
C ASP A 260 3.32 -16.19 -4.93
N THR A 261 3.16 -16.22 -3.60
CA THR A 261 4.25 -16.51 -2.66
C THR A 261 4.81 -17.92 -2.80
N ALA A 262 4.04 -18.88 -3.33
CA ALA A 262 4.48 -20.25 -3.55
C ALA A 262 5.44 -20.38 -4.75
N ALA A 263 5.40 -19.41 -5.67
CA ALA A 263 6.28 -19.32 -6.83
C ALA A 263 7.66 -18.72 -6.48
N VAL A 264 7.81 -18.07 -5.33
CA VAL A 264 9.08 -17.48 -4.90
C VAL A 264 9.94 -18.54 -4.20
N PRO A 265 11.16 -18.84 -4.68
CA PRO A 265 12.04 -19.75 -3.99
C PRO A 265 12.40 -19.19 -2.61
N ALA A 266 12.30 -20.02 -1.57
CA ALA A 266 12.74 -19.63 -0.24
C ALA A 266 14.23 -19.28 -0.27
N GLU A 267 14.60 -18.11 0.24
CA GLU A 267 16.00 -17.79 0.49
C GLU A 267 16.47 -18.68 1.64
N ALA A 268 17.37 -19.62 1.34
CA ALA A 268 17.97 -20.50 2.33
C ALA A 268 18.66 -19.64 3.40
N ARG A 269 18.14 -19.70 4.63
CA ARG A 269 18.77 -19.07 5.79
C ARG A 269 20.11 -19.77 6.04
N HIS A 270 21.21 -19.13 5.67
CA HIS A 270 22.52 -19.46 6.24
C HIS A 270 22.53 -18.97 7.69
N GLY A 271 22.36 -19.90 8.63
CA GLY A 271 22.63 -19.69 10.05
C GLY A 271 24.12 -19.63 10.35
#